data_AF-A0A0C3PTA4-F1
#
_entry.id   AF-A0A0C3PTA4-F1
#
_cell.length_a   1.000
_cell.length_b   1.000
_cell.length_c   1.000
_cell.angle_alpha   90.00
_cell.angle_beta   90.00
_cell.angle_gamma   90.00
#
_symmetry.space_group_name_H-M   'P 1'
#
loop_
_entity.id
_entity.type
_entity.pdbx_description
1 polymer ?
#
loop_
_entity_poly.entity_id
_entity_poly.type
_entity_poly.pdbx_seq_one_letter_code
_entity_poly.pdbx_strand_id
1 'polypeptide(L)'
;THDRLGRLPLAVGMRVMILHNILTSVGVVNGAEGVIKRIVYDENDSGDRVAKAVFVQVEGAVVNLPGLEPGVVPVFPDSVSMKL
;
A
#
# COMPACT_ATOMS: atom_id res chain seq x y z
N THR A 1 -5.71 -15.75 15.19
CA THR A 1 -5.67 -14.38 14.63
C THR A 1 -5.28 -13.44 15.75
N HIS A 2 -4.10 -12.82 15.67
CA HIS A 2 -3.64 -11.83 16.64
C HIS A 2 -4.17 -10.44 16.23
N ASP A 3 -5.48 -10.30 16.20
CA ASP A 3 -6.11 -9.04 15.83
C ASP A 3 -5.89 -8.04 16.97
N ARG A 4 -4.92 -7.14 16.78
CA ARG A 4 -4.65 -6.03 17.68
C ARG A 4 -5.52 -4.85 17.24
N LEU A 5 -6.27 -4.27 18.18
CA LEU A 5 -7.05 -3.06 17.94
C LEU A 5 -6.15 -1.99 17.29
N GLY A 6 -6.57 -1.43 16.16
CA GLY A 6 -5.82 -0.38 15.45
C GLY A 6 -4.83 -0.86 14.37
N ARG A 7 -4.79 -2.15 14.01
CA ARG A 7 -4.02 -2.65 12.84
C ARG A 7 -4.97 -3.14 11.74
N LEU A 8 -4.81 -2.63 10.52
CA LEU A 8 -5.50 -3.15 9.34
C LEU A 8 -4.78 -4.42 8.85
N PRO A 9 -5.45 -5.58 8.75
CA PRO A 9 -4.84 -6.75 8.13
C PRO A 9 -4.57 -6.45 6.65
N LEU A 10 -3.34 -6.70 6.19
CA LEU A 10 -2.94 -6.55 4.79
C LEU A 10 -2.65 -7.93 4.20
N ALA A 11 -3.19 -8.22 3.02
CA ALA A 11 -2.96 -9.46 2.30
C ALA A 11 -2.77 -9.23 0.80
N VAL A 12 -1.96 -10.07 0.15
CA VAL A 12 -1.88 -10.09 -1.31
C VAL A 12 -3.24 -10.48 -1.90
N GLY A 13 -3.66 -9.79 -2.95
CA GLY A 13 -4.99 -9.94 -3.56
C GLY A 13 -6.08 -9.07 -2.93
N MET A 14 -5.79 -8.36 -1.84
CA MET A 14 -6.73 -7.44 -1.20
C MET A 14 -7.01 -6.23 -2.10
N ARG A 15 -8.29 -5.88 -2.24
CA ARG A 15 -8.72 -4.61 -2.86
C ARG A 15 -8.44 -3.46 -1.89
N VAL A 16 -7.87 -2.39 -2.41
CA VAL A 16 -7.51 -1.19 -1.66
C VAL A 16 -7.88 0.06 -2.45
N MET A 17 -8.01 1.18 -1.73
CA MET A 17 -8.21 2.49 -2.30
C MET A 17 -7.03 3.40 -1.94
N ILE A 18 -6.56 4.16 -2.91
CA ILE A 18 -5.52 5.18 -2.73
C ILE A 18 -6.13 6.38 -1.99
N LEU A 19 -5.53 6.79 -0.88
CA LEU A 19 -6.04 7.86 -0.02
C LEU A 19 -5.46 9.24 -0.32
N HIS A 20 -4.33 9.32 -1.02
CA HIS A 20 -3.67 10.60 -1.33
C HIS A 20 -3.18 10.58 -2.77
N ASN A 21 -3.05 11.75 -3.39
CA ASN A 21 -2.49 11.85 -4.73
C ASN A 21 -1.01 11.47 -4.70
N ILE A 22 -0.64 10.44 -5.46
CA ILE A 22 0.74 9.96 -5.55
C ILE A 22 1.35 10.44 -6.87
N LEU A 23 0.70 10.09 -7.99
CA LEU A 23 1.14 10.45 -9.34
C LEU A 23 -0.08 10.77 -10.22
N THR A 24 -0.46 12.05 -10.24
CA THR A 24 -1.71 12.52 -10.88
C THR A 24 -1.70 12.37 -12.41
N SER A 25 -0.56 12.56 -13.06
CA SER A 25 -0.43 12.48 -14.52
C SER A 25 -0.69 11.08 -15.10
N VAL A 26 -0.69 10.05 -14.26
CA VAL A 26 -0.78 8.64 -14.66
C VAL A 26 -1.91 7.88 -13.96
N GLY A 27 -2.83 8.60 -13.31
CA GLY A 27 -4.05 8.02 -12.73
C GLY A 27 -3.90 7.43 -11.32
N VAL A 28 -2.77 7.68 -10.63
CA VAL A 28 -2.57 7.25 -9.24
C VAL A 28 -2.97 8.38 -8.31
N VAL A 29 -4.27 8.54 -8.15
CA VAL A 29 -4.93 9.66 -7.44
C VAL A 29 -5.74 9.17 -6.25
N ASN A 30 -6.13 10.09 -5.37
CA ASN A 30 -7.11 9.79 -4.32
C ASN A 30 -8.39 9.18 -4.95
N GLY A 31 -8.89 8.11 -4.33
CA GLY A 31 -10.06 7.37 -4.80
C GLY A 31 -9.74 6.31 -5.87
N ALA A 32 -8.51 6.27 -6.42
CA ALA A 32 -8.13 5.20 -7.34
C ALA A 32 -8.13 3.85 -6.60
N GLU A 33 -8.74 2.84 -7.23
CA GLU A 33 -8.82 1.48 -6.70
C GLU A 33 -7.68 0.62 -7.25
N GLY A 34 -7.32 -0.40 -6.48
CA GLY A 34 -6.29 -1.35 -6.89
C GLY A 34 -6.25 -2.61 -6.07
N VAL A 35 -5.29 -3.46 -6.41
CA VAL A 35 -5.08 -4.77 -5.78
C VAL A 35 -3.65 -4.89 -5.28
N ILE A 36 -3.47 -5.31 -4.03
CA ILE A 36 -2.14 -5.58 -3.48
C ILE A 36 -1.49 -6.76 -4.22
N LYS A 37 -0.33 -6.52 -4.82
CA LYS A 37 0.49 -7.54 -5.51
C LYS A 37 1.61 -8.09 -4.63
N ARG A 38 2.20 -7.24 -3.80
CA ARG A 38 3.31 -7.61 -2.91
C ARG A 38 3.34 -6.70 -1.69
N ILE A 39 3.71 -7.25 -0.53
CA ILE A 39 3.94 -6.49 0.69
C ILE A 39 5.39 -6.73 1.11
N VAL A 40 6.10 -5.63 1.38
CA VAL A 40 7.46 -5.66 1.93
C VAL A 40 7.36 -5.31 3.41
N TYR A 41 7.94 -6.17 4.24
CA TYR A 41 7.99 -5.98 5.69
C TYR A 41 9.45 -5.78 6.13
N ASP A 42 9.60 -5.03 7.20
CA ASP A 42 10.81 -4.98 8.02
C ASP A 42 10.48 -5.53 9.41
N GLU A 43 11.50 -5.95 10.16
CA GLU A 43 11.35 -6.27 11.59
C GLU A 43 11.79 -5.07 12.43
N ASN A 44 11.00 -4.71 13.44
CA ASN A 44 11.41 -3.69 14.41
C ASN A 44 12.19 -4.32 15.58
N ASP A 45 12.70 -3.49 16.48
CA ASP A 45 13.48 -3.91 17.66
C ASP A 45 12.73 -4.88 18.60
N SER A 46 11.39 -4.90 18.52
CA SER A 46 10.53 -5.81 19.29
C SER A 46 10.22 -7.13 18.56
N GLY A 47 10.77 -7.35 17.37
CA GLY A 47 10.50 -8.52 16.52
C GLY A 47 9.12 -8.50 15.83
N ASP A 48 8.41 -7.37 15.85
CA ASP A 48 7.15 -7.20 15.12
C ASP A 48 7.45 -6.90 13.63
N ARG A 49 6.74 -7.57 12.72
CA ARG A 49 6.77 -7.25 11.29
C ARG A 49 5.97 -5.97 11.00
N VAL A 50 6.64 -4.96 10.46
CA VAL A 50 6.06 -3.67 10.07
C VAL A 50 6.11 -3.54 8.55
N ALA A 51 4.96 -3.23 7.92
CA ALA A 51 4.91 -3.03 6.47
C ALA A 51 5.70 -1.77 6.11
N LYS A 52 6.68 -1.90 5.20
CA LYS A 52 7.55 -0.81 4.71
C LYS A 52 7.09 -0.27 3.36
N ALA A 53 6.52 -1.13 2.54
CA ALA A 53 5.90 -0.76 1.28
C ALA A 53 4.86 -1.81 0.87
N VAL A 54 3.84 -1.36 0.16
CA VAL A 54 2.85 -2.21 -0.50
C VAL A 54 2.89 -1.89 -1.98
N PHE A 55 3.05 -2.91 -2.82
CA PHE A 55 2.97 -2.75 -4.27
C PHE A 55 1.53 -2.99 -4.70
N VAL A 56 0.91 -1.98 -5.29
CA VAL A 56 -0.51 -1.98 -5.67
C VAL A 56 -0.61 -1.86 -7.17
N GLN A 57 -1.32 -2.81 -7.80
CA GLN A 57 -1.78 -2.66 -9.18
C GLN A 57 -2.98 -1.72 -9.16
N VAL A 58 -2.83 -0.52 -9.71
CA VAL A 58 -3.90 0.48 -9.76
C VAL A 58 -4.69 0.29 -11.06
N GLU A 59 -6.02 0.22 -10.95
CA GLU A 59 -6.90 0.02 -12.09
C GLU A 59 -6.88 1.27 -12.99
N GLY A 60 -6.59 1.09 -14.28
CA GLY A 60 -6.54 2.19 -15.26
C GLY A 60 -5.31 3.10 -15.17
N ALA A 61 -4.38 2.86 -14.24
CA ALA A 61 -3.16 3.66 -14.15
C ALA A 61 -2.20 3.38 -15.31
N VAL A 62 -1.71 4.44 -15.96
CA VAL A 62 -0.79 4.38 -17.10
C VAL A 62 0.63 4.71 -16.63
N VAL A 63 1.18 3.82 -15.80
CA VAL A 63 2.51 3.99 -15.19
C VAL A 63 3.37 2.76 -15.44
N ASN A 64 4.63 2.97 -15.80
CA ASN A 64 5.60 1.91 -16.00
C ASN A 64 6.89 2.26 -15.26
N LEU A 65 7.09 1.63 -14.11
CA LEU A 65 8.25 1.85 -13.26
C LEU A 65 9.28 0.74 -13.53
N PRO A 66 10.58 1.08 -13.68
CA PRO A 66 11.61 0.07 -13.90
C PRO A 66 11.58 -1.04 -12.85
N GLY A 67 11.52 -2.29 -13.31
CA GLY A 67 11.50 -3.46 -12.44
C GLY A 67 10.13 -3.80 -11.83
N LEU A 68 9.05 -3.11 -12.23
CA LEU A 68 7.68 -3.41 -11.82
C LEU A 68 6.79 -3.73 -13.04
N GLU A 69 5.71 -4.46 -12.80
CA GLU A 69 4.67 -4.69 -13.80
C GLU A 69 3.94 -3.37 -14.15
N PRO A 70 3.44 -3.20 -15.39
CA PRO A 70 2.68 -2.02 -15.77
C PRO A 70 1.49 -1.74 -14.85
N GLY A 71 1.37 -0.51 -14.38
CA GLY A 71 0.31 -0.07 -13.46
C GLY A 71 0.55 -0.48 -11.99
N VAL A 72 1.66 -1.16 -11.67
CA VAL A 72 2.06 -1.42 -10.28
C VAL A 72 2.89 -0.27 -9.73
N VAL A 73 2.46 0.25 -8.58
CA VAL A 73 3.16 1.33 -7.86
C VAL A 73 3.48 0.95 -6.43
N PRO A 74 4.63 1.40 -5.89
CA PRO A 74 4.91 1.30 -4.46
C PRO A 74 4.10 2.36 -3.71
N VAL A 75 3.39 1.93 -2.67
CA VAL A 75 2.71 2.77 -1.69
C VAL A 75 3.44 2.60 -0.36
N PHE A 76 3.85 3.71 0.23
CA PHE A 76 4.60 3.73 1.49
C PHE A 76 3.65 4.03 2.66
N PRO A 77 3.91 3.46 3.84
CA PRO A 77 3.09 3.69 5.02
C PRO A 77 3.26 5.13 5.52
N ASP A 78 2.16 5.77 5.89
CA ASP A 78 2.15 6.98 6.70
C ASP A 78 1.76 6.65 8.14
N SER A 79 2.40 7.33 9.10
CA SER A 79 2.07 7.19 10.52
C SER A 79 1.12 8.30 10.95
N VAL A 80 0.02 7.91 11.59
CA VAL A 80 -0.94 8.84 12.20
C VAL A 80 -1.10 8.50 13.68
N SER A 81 -1.16 9.53 14.53
CA SER A 81 -1.46 9.36 15.94
C SER A 81 -2.97 9.47 16.15
N MET A 82 -3.57 8.43 16.74
CA MET A 82 -4.95 8.48 17.19
C MET A 82 -4.95 8.96 18.65
N LYS A 83 -5.65 10.06 18.92
CA LYS A 83 -6.03 10.45 20.27
C LYS A 83 -7.43 9.90 20.53
N LEU A 84 -7.56 9.06 21.55
CA LEU A 84 -8.84 8.59 22.07
C LEU A 84 -9.41 9.59 23.07
#